data_AF-A0A7X0DQ94-F1
#
_entry.id   AF-A0A7X0DQ94-F1
#
_cell.length_a   1.000
_cell.length_b   1.000
_cell.length_c   1.000
_cell.angle_alpha   90.00
_cell.angle_beta   90.00
_cell.angle_gamma   90.00
#
_symmetry.space_group_name_H-M   'P 1'
#
loop_
_entity.id
_entity.type
_entity.pdbx_description
1 polymer ?
#
loop_
_entity_poly.entity_id
_entity_poly.type
_entity_poly.pdbx_seq_one_letter_code
_entity_poly.pdbx_strand_id
1 'polypeptide(L)'
;MSSPETARRRKQEVKARAAEPNHMFGYCRVIGCGKPARAGTDDGLDTRFCRSHAEHYQRHGSPFKRSYTGQELSPYRRAALKWLKTNAELFWVKNAIDRVRGLYQSAGPHIEAFRLRGLSPQDRAKAHWARMRKAEIDPAQVVAAWLAVEMITADDPQSVRTREFAQVQAAKIVHRMASGTHKRWEREVADPDWSGLRTKTVIEEKHWYPRSRGRVLRHIGADIEQAVELLAQHHLSEITASMAR
;
A
#
# COMPACT_ATOMS: atom_id res chain seq x y z
N MET A 1 21.19 -3.76 15.33
CA MET A 1 20.96 -4.54 14.09
C MET A 1 21.45 -5.96 14.35
N SER A 2 20.67 -7.01 14.07
CA SER A 2 21.13 -8.39 14.26
C SER A 2 22.29 -8.72 13.30
N SER A 3 23.29 -9.46 13.78
CA SER A 3 24.40 -9.97 12.94
C SER A 3 23.85 -10.79 11.76
N PRO A 4 24.49 -10.76 10.57
CA PRO A 4 24.13 -11.60 9.42
C PRO A 4 23.96 -13.09 9.76
N GLU A 5 24.75 -13.58 10.71
CA GLU A 5 24.70 -14.96 11.20
C GLU A 5 23.42 -15.25 11.99
N THR A 6 23.03 -14.33 12.87
CA THR A 6 21.76 -14.41 13.61
C THR A 6 20.56 -14.40 12.66
N ALA A 7 20.61 -13.57 11.60
CA ALA A 7 19.56 -13.52 10.59
C ALA A 7 19.46 -14.83 9.80
N ARG A 8 20.60 -15.45 9.45
CA ARG A 8 20.64 -16.76 8.78
C ARG A 8 20.07 -17.87 9.65
N ARG A 9 20.48 -17.93 10.93
CA ARG A 9 19.97 -18.90 11.91
C ARG A 9 18.46 -18.79 12.08
N ARG A 10 17.96 -17.57 12.27
CA ARG A 10 16.51 -17.32 12.38
C ARG A 10 15.74 -17.73 11.12
N LYS A 11 16.32 -17.50 9.93
CA LYS A 11 15.69 -17.91 8.67
C LYS A 11 15.60 -19.43 8.54
N GLN A 12 16.64 -20.16 8.97
CA GLN A 12 16.64 -21.63 8.99
C GLN A 12 15.63 -22.17 10.00
N GLU A 13 15.58 -21.59 11.21
CA GLU A 13 14.61 -21.96 12.24
C GLU A 13 13.16 -21.77 11.75
N VAL A 14 12.85 -20.61 11.17
CA VAL A 14 11.51 -20.34 10.60
C VAL A 14 11.17 -21.31 9.47
N LYS A 15 12.16 -21.69 8.64
CA LYS A 15 11.94 -22.67 7.57
C LYS A 15 11.66 -24.06 8.13
N ALA A 16 12.41 -24.49 9.14
CA ALA A 16 12.20 -25.77 9.81
C ALA A 16 10.80 -25.85 10.43
N ARG A 17 10.40 -24.82 11.17
CA ARG A 17 9.07 -24.75 11.79
C ARG A 17 7.93 -24.70 10.78
N ALA A 18 8.13 -24.08 9.62
CA ALA A 18 7.12 -24.03 8.58
C ALA A 18 6.96 -25.37 7.84
N ALA A 19 7.97 -26.23 7.86
CA ALA A 19 7.95 -27.53 7.21
C ALA A 19 7.28 -28.62 8.08
N GLU A 20 7.03 -28.35 9.35
CA GLU A 20 6.38 -29.28 10.29
C GLU A 20 4.90 -28.90 10.45
N PRO A 21 3.96 -29.67 9.84
CA PRO A 21 2.54 -29.38 9.93
C PRO A 21 2.03 -29.54 11.36
N ASN A 22 1.34 -28.53 11.85
CA ASN A 22 0.62 -28.58 13.11
C ASN A 22 -0.86 -28.88 12.86
N HIS A 23 -1.23 -30.15 13.02
CA HIS A 23 -2.57 -30.67 12.77
C HIS A 23 -3.67 -30.02 13.63
N MET A 24 -3.33 -29.28 14.70
CA MET A 24 -4.31 -28.46 15.43
C MET A 24 -4.93 -27.35 14.55
N PHE A 25 -4.26 -26.95 13.48
CA PHE A 25 -4.74 -25.93 12.53
C PHE A 25 -5.29 -26.56 11.25
N GLY A 26 -6.13 -27.57 11.40
CA GLY A 26 -6.67 -28.38 10.30
C GLY A 26 -7.62 -27.66 9.35
N TYR A 27 -8.07 -26.43 9.66
CA TYR A 27 -9.00 -25.69 8.81
C TYR A 27 -8.74 -24.19 8.80
N CYS A 28 -9.00 -23.58 7.65
CA CYS A 28 -9.01 -22.15 7.44
C CYS A 28 -10.24 -21.53 8.14
N ARG A 29 -10.03 -20.42 8.85
CA ARG A 29 -11.08 -19.69 9.59
C ARG A 29 -12.06 -18.92 8.70
N VAL A 30 -11.91 -18.96 7.37
CA VAL A 30 -12.89 -18.36 6.45
C VAL A 30 -14.06 -19.34 6.28
N ILE A 31 -15.26 -18.85 6.61
CA ILE A 31 -16.50 -19.61 6.52
C ILE A 31 -16.67 -20.17 5.10
N GLY A 32 -16.93 -21.47 4.99
CA GLY A 32 -17.13 -22.17 3.72
C GLY A 32 -15.85 -22.53 2.95
N CYS A 33 -14.64 -22.28 3.48
CA CYS A 33 -13.41 -22.58 2.74
C CYS A 33 -13.04 -24.07 2.71
N GLY A 34 -13.16 -24.78 3.84
CA GLY A 34 -12.82 -26.21 3.99
C GLY A 34 -11.33 -26.58 3.87
N LYS A 35 -10.46 -25.70 3.37
CA LYS A 35 -9.02 -25.96 3.21
C LYS A 35 -8.28 -25.85 4.55
N PRO A 36 -7.17 -26.59 4.76
CA PRO A 36 -6.34 -26.42 5.97
C PRO A 36 -5.72 -25.03 6.05
N ALA A 37 -5.52 -24.53 7.27
CA ALA A 37 -4.71 -23.34 7.48
C ALA A 37 -3.24 -23.67 7.13
N ARG A 38 -2.43 -22.67 6.78
CA ARG A 38 -1.03 -22.92 6.36
C ARG A 38 -0.21 -23.62 7.43
N ALA A 39 -0.47 -23.31 8.71
CA ALA A 39 0.19 -23.99 9.83
C ALA A 39 -0.20 -25.47 9.95
N GLY A 40 -1.33 -25.89 9.40
CA GLY A 40 -1.73 -27.30 9.29
C GLY A 40 -1.16 -27.98 8.04
N THR A 41 -0.34 -27.29 7.26
CA THR A 41 0.40 -27.83 6.11
C THR A 41 1.89 -27.53 6.26
N ASP A 42 2.69 -27.90 5.26
CA ASP A 42 4.13 -27.61 5.14
C ASP A 42 4.40 -26.24 4.45
N ASP A 43 3.34 -25.45 4.19
CA ASP A 43 3.39 -24.25 3.36
C ASP A 43 3.35 -22.96 4.22
N GLY A 44 3.52 -23.03 5.53
CA GLY A 44 3.76 -21.84 6.35
C GLY A 44 3.31 -21.90 7.81
N LEU A 45 3.36 -20.74 8.47
CA LEU A 45 3.07 -20.60 9.91
C LEU A 45 1.74 -19.90 10.21
N ASP A 46 0.90 -19.67 9.20
CA ASP A 46 -0.38 -19.00 9.41
C ASP A 46 -1.40 -19.96 10.01
N THR A 47 -1.78 -19.69 11.27
CA THR A 47 -2.71 -20.51 12.05
C THR A 47 -4.18 -20.21 11.76
N ARG A 48 -4.47 -19.20 10.92
CA ARG A 48 -5.82 -18.70 10.66
C ARG A 48 -6.28 -18.99 9.25
N PHE A 49 -5.40 -18.83 8.27
CA PHE A 49 -5.77 -18.82 6.86
C PHE A 49 -5.02 -19.88 6.06
N CYS A 50 -5.71 -20.47 5.08
CA CYS A 50 -5.06 -21.21 4.00
C CYS A 50 -4.25 -20.24 3.12
N ARG A 51 -3.40 -20.76 2.22
CA ARG A 51 -2.54 -19.93 1.36
C ARG A 51 -3.31 -18.85 0.60
N SER A 52 -4.41 -19.22 -0.07
CA SER A 52 -5.20 -18.27 -0.88
C SER A 52 -5.80 -17.15 -0.03
N HIS A 53 -6.36 -17.46 1.14
CA HIS A 53 -6.93 -16.45 2.04
C HIS A 53 -5.87 -15.60 2.73
N ALA A 54 -4.71 -16.17 3.06
CA ALA A 54 -3.58 -15.42 3.59
C ALA A 54 -3.06 -14.41 2.55
N GLU A 55 -2.91 -14.83 1.29
CA GLU A 55 -2.50 -13.96 0.18
C GLU A 55 -3.56 -12.88 -0.11
N HIS A 56 -4.85 -13.26 -0.10
CA HIS A 56 -5.97 -12.34 -0.27
C HIS A 56 -5.97 -11.28 0.83
N TYR A 57 -5.86 -11.69 2.10
CA TYR A 57 -5.77 -10.78 3.25
C TYR A 57 -4.53 -9.88 3.21
N GLN A 58 -3.38 -10.40 2.79
CA GLN A 58 -2.18 -9.57 2.59
C GLN A 58 -2.38 -8.50 1.51
N ARG A 59 -3.13 -8.81 0.46
CA ARG A 59 -3.41 -7.91 -0.66
C ARG A 59 -4.53 -6.93 -0.33
N HIS A 60 -5.58 -7.33 0.37
CA HIS A 60 -6.83 -6.58 0.47
C HIS A 60 -7.15 -6.06 1.87
N GLY A 61 -6.47 -6.55 2.93
CA GLY A 61 -6.79 -6.19 4.32
C GLY A 61 -8.05 -6.86 4.86
N SER A 62 -8.73 -7.68 4.04
CA SER A 62 -9.83 -8.57 4.43
C SER A 62 -9.55 -9.96 3.84
N PRO A 63 -9.86 -11.04 4.57
CA PRO A 63 -9.72 -12.40 4.03
C PRO A 63 -10.82 -12.77 3.03
N PHE A 64 -11.88 -11.96 2.90
CA PHE A 64 -13.02 -12.23 2.01
C PHE A 64 -13.30 -11.08 1.04
N LYS A 65 -13.31 -9.82 1.51
CA LYS A 65 -13.65 -8.68 0.64
C LYS A 65 -12.44 -8.25 -0.19
N ARG A 66 -12.64 -8.10 -1.50
CA ARG A 66 -11.63 -7.50 -2.39
C ARG A 66 -11.47 -6.01 -2.08
N SER A 67 -10.45 -5.41 -2.67
CA SER A 67 -10.31 -3.95 -2.62
C SER A 67 -11.33 -3.30 -3.53
N TYR A 68 -11.77 -2.09 -3.16
CA TYR A 68 -12.56 -1.26 -4.05
C TYR A 68 -11.73 -0.90 -5.31
N THR A 69 -12.39 -0.91 -6.46
CA THR A 69 -11.81 -0.53 -7.74
C THR A 69 -11.67 0.99 -7.82
N GLY A 70 -10.89 1.45 -8.80
CA GLY A 70 -10.78 2.88 -9.08
C GLY A 70 -12.13 3.51 -9.50
N GLN A 71 -12.97 2.75 -10.21
CA GLN A 71 -14.30 3.19 -10.64
C GLN A 71 -15.24 3.35 -9.45
N GLU A 72 -15.25 2.38 -8.53
CA GLU A 72 -16.03 2.42 -7.29
C GLU A 72 -15.64 3.63 -6.43
N LEU A 73 -14.34 3.93 -6.31
CA LEU A 73 -13.83 5.00 -5.45
C LEU A 73 -13.88 6.40 -6.09
N SER A 74 -13.93 6.52 -7.42
CA SER A 74 -13.79 7.80 -8.12
C SER A 74 -14.85 8.85 -7.73
N PRO A 75 -16.15 8.52 -7.62
CA PRO A 75 -17.18 9.46 -7.18
C PRO A 75 -16.88 10.04 -5.79
N TYR A 76 -16.59 9.17 -4.82
CA TYR A 76 -16.26 9.55 -3.44
C TYR A 76 -15.01 10.41 -3.35
N ARG A 77 -13.96 10.07 -4.11
CA ARG A 77 -12.72 10.89 -4.14
C ARG A 77 -12.97 12.29 -4.68
N ARG A 78 -13.80 12.43 -5.73
CA ARG A 78 -14.16 13.74 -6.29
C ARG A 78 -14.98 14.56 -5.29
N ALA A 79 -15.96 13.94 -4.63
CA ALA A 79 -16.77 14.58 -3.60
C ALA A 79 -15.91 15.04 -2.43
N ALA A 80 -15.05 14.17 -1.89
CA ALA A 80 -14.13 14.50 -0.81
C ALA A 80 -13.19 15.67 -1.19
N LEU A 81 -12.59 15.65 -2.39
CA LEU A 81 -11.75 16.75 -2.86
C LEU A 81 -12.52 18.07 -3.00
N LYS A 82 -13.75 18.03 -3.53
CA LYS A 82 -14.60 19.21 -3.65
C LYS A 82 -14.89 19.79 -2.26
N TRP A 83 -15.29 18.95 -1.31
CA TRP A 83 -15.59 19.36 0.05
C TRP A 83 -14.35 19.96 0.75
N LEU A 84 -13.18 19.32 0.63
CA LEU A 84 -11.93 19.85 1.19
C LEU A 84 -11.57 21.23 0.63
N LYS A 85 -11.80 21.46 -0.66
CA LYS A 85 -11.54 22.77 -1.30
C LYS A 85 -12.50 23.84 -0.82
N THR A 86 -13.79 23.54 -0.73
CA THR A 86 -14.80 24.47 -0.21
C THR A 86 -14.53 24.82 1.26
N ASN A 87 -13.98 23.88 2.01
CA ASN A 87 -13.74 24.01 3.44
C ASN A 87 -12.26 24.16 3.80
N ALA A 88 -11.45 24.72 2.88
CA ALA A 88 -10.00 24.83 3.04
C ALA A 88 -9.59 25.63 4.29
N GLU A 89 -10.44 26.55 4.74
CA GLU A 89 -10.18 27.39 5.91
C GLU A 89 -10.45 26.70 7.25
N LEU A 90 -11.16 25.56 7.26
CA LEU A 90 -11.48 24.83 8.48
C LEU A 90 -10.21 24.32 9.16
N PHE A 91 -10.16 24.49 10.49
CA PHE A 91 -9.03 24.05 11.32
C PHE A 91 -8.68 22.57 11.10
N TRP A 92 -9.68 21.69 11.08
CA TRP A 92 -9.47 20.24 10.90
C TRP A 92 -8.93 19.88 9.52
N VAL A 93 -9.34 20.61 8.48
CA VAL A 93 -8.84 20.41 7.12
C VAL A 93 -7.36 20.82 7.03
N LYS A 94 -7.03 22.01 7.55
CA LYS A 94 -5.65 22.49 7.64
C LYS A 94 -4.77 21.51 8.43
N ASN A 95 -5.24 21.08 9.60
CA ASN A 95 -4.51 20.12 10.43
C ASN A 95 -4.23 18.80 9.70
N ALA A 96 -5.23 18.21 9.05
CA ALA A 96 -5.05 16.95 8.31
C ALA A 96 -4.03 17.11 7.16
N ILE A 97 -4.14 18.20 6.40
CA ILE A 97 -3.21 18.53 5.31
C ILE A 97 -1.79 18.72 5.84
N ASP A 98 -1.62 19.46 6.94
CA ASP A 98 -0.32 19.74 7.55
C ASP A 98 0.32 18.47 8.13
N ARG A 99 -0.47 17.56 8.73
CA ARG A 99 0.03 16.26 9.21
C ARG A 99 0.54 15.40 8.06
N VAL A 100 -0.17 15.36 6.92
CA VAL A 100 0.33 14.68 5.71
C VAL A 100 1.60 15.36 5.18
N ARG A 101 1.66 16.70 5.19
CA ARG A 101 2.89 17.42 4.82
C ARG A 101 4.06 17.07 5.76
N GLY A 102 3.80 16.88 7.05
CA GLY A 102 4.78 16.38 8.03
C GLY A 102 5.29 14.98 7.70
N LEU A 103 4.44 14.07 7.23
CA LEU A 103 4.86 12.75 6.73
C LEU A 103 5.83 12.89 5.54
N TYR A 104 5.54 13.81 4.62
CA TYR A 104 6.43 14.07 3.50
C TYR A 104 7.78 14.60 3.96
N GLN A 105 7.80 15.58 4.85
CA GLN A 105 9.03 16.23 5.33
C GLN A 105 9.92 15.26 6.13
N SER A 106 9.32 14.41 6.96
CA SER A 106 10.03 13.45 7.81
C SER A 106 10.45 12.14 7.12
N ALA A 107 10.05 11.92 5.87
CA ALA A 107 10.28 10.68 5.13
C ALA A 107 11.76 10.36 4.79
N GLY A 108 12.68 11.31 5.03
CA GLY A 108 14.09 11.17 4.66
C GLY A 108 14.34 11.32 3.15
N PRO A 109 15.51 10.89 2.65
CA PRO A 109 15.88 11.03 1.24
C PRO A 109 15.05 10.11 0.32
N HIS A 110 14.89 10.53 -0.94
CA HIS A 110 14.24 9.71 -1.94
C HIS A 110 15.10 8.49 -2.32
N ILE A 111 14.52 7.30 -2.23
CA ILE A 111 15.16 6.02 -2.58
C ILE A 111 14.49 5.45 -3.83
N GLU A 112 15.28 5.04 -4.83
CA GLU A 112 14.76 4.40 -6.03
C GLU A 112 14.12 3.04 -5.74
N ALA A 113 13.10 2.67 -6.53
CA ALA A 113 12.31 1.47 -6.29
C ALA A 113 13.13 0.16 -6.28
N PHE A 114 14.19 0.08 -7.08
CA PHE A 114 15.08 -1.10 -7.13
C PHE A 114 15.98 -1.22 -5.89
N ARG A 115 16.22 -0.12 -5.15
CA ARG A 115 16.98 -0.11 -3.89
C ARG A 115 16.15 -0.43 -2.65
N LEU A 116 14.84 -0.63 -2.82
CA LEU A 116 13.94 -0.96 -1.70
C LEU A 116 14.13 -2.40 -1.17
N ARG A 117 14.88 -3.24 -1.87
CA ARG A 117 15.12 -4.63 -1.46
C ARG A 117 16.01 -4.64 -0.21
N GLY A 118 15.60 -5.38 0.82
CA GLY A 118 16.33 -5.48 2.09
C GLY A 118 15.88 -4.48 3.16
N LEU A 119 15.14 -3.44 2.79
CA LEU A 119 14.56 -2.50 3.75
C LEU A 119 13.39 -3.13 4.54
N SER A 120 13.22 -2.68 5.79
CA SER A 120 12.08 -3.05 6.60
C SER A 120 10.76 -2.54 5.98
N PRO A 121 9.60 -3.15 6.27
CA PRO A 121 8.32 -2.65 5.77
C PRO A 121 8.04 -1.18 6.12
N GLN A 122 8.49 -0.73 7.30
CA GLN A 122 8.35 0.65 7.75
C GLN A 122 9.26 1.60 6.96
N ASP A 123 10.51 1.23 6.72
CA ASP A 123 11.42 2.06 5.90
C ASP A 123 10.95 2.13 4.44
N ARG A 124 10.33 1.07 3.93
CA ARG A 124 9.70 1.09 2.60
C ARG A 124 8.48 2.02 2.56
N ALA A 125 7.73 2.15 3.66
CA ALA A 125 6.66 3.14 3.79
C ALA A 125 7.22 4.57 3.83
N LYS A 126 8.29 4.83 4.60
CA LYS A 126 9.01 6.12 4.56
C LYS A 126 9.50 6.46 3.15
N ALA A 127 10.13 5.51 2.47
CA ALA A 127 10.58 5.70 1.09
C ALA A 127 9.43 5.99 0.10
N HIS A 128 8.22 5.50 0.39
CA HIS A 128 7.01 5.85 -0.36
C HIS A 128 6.62 7.31 -0.13
N TRP A 129 6.60 7.79 1.11
CA TRP A 129 6.34 9.21 1.42
C TRP A 129 7.38 10.15 0.80
N ALA A 130 8.66 9.77 0.81
CA ALA A 130 9.72 10.54 0.14
C ALA A 130 9.52 10.61 -1.38
N ARG A 131 8.90 9.58 -1.98
CA ARG A 131 8.53 9.57 -3.39
C ARG A 131 7.31 10.44 -3.69
N MET A 132 6.29 10.39 -2.84
CA MET A 132 5.13 11.28 -2.93
C MET A 132 5.59 12.75 -2.91
N ARG A 133 6.51 13.10 -2.00
CA ARG A 133 7.15 14.41 -1.95
C ARG A 133 7.87 14.78 -3.24
N LYS A 134 8.72 13.88 -3.77
CA LYS A 134 9.45 14.11 -5.02
C LYS A 134 8.51 14.27 -6.23
N ALA A 135 7.38 13.58 -6.22
CA ALA A 135 6.36 13.69 -7.27
C ALA A 135 5.38 14.86 -7.03
N GLU A 136 5.64 15.70 -6.02
CA GLU A 136 4.85 16.89 -5.69
C GLU A 136 3.36 16.61 -5.54
N ILE A 137 3.02 15.43 -5.00
CA ILE A 137 1.62 15.04 -4.82
C ILE A 137 0.99 15.91 -3.74
N ASP A 138 -0.03 16.67 -4.11
CA ASP A 138 -0.83 17.49 -3.20
C ASP A 138 -1.33 16.66 -1.99
N PRO A 139 -0.97 17.04 -0.74
CA PRO A 139 -1.43 16.38 0.47
C PRO A 139 -2.97 16.24 0.57
N ALA A 140 -3.73 17.18 0.00
CA ALA A 140 -5.19 17.10 -0.01
C ALA A 140 -5.70 15.86 -0.76
N GLN A 141 -4.96 15.35 -1.74
CA GLN A 141 -5.29 14.10 -2.43
C GLN A 141 -5.17 12.87 -1.52
N VAL A 142 -4.21 12.88 -0.59
CA VAL A 142 -4.03 11.81 0.42
C VAL A 142 -5.16 11.85 1.42
N VAL A 143 -5.52 13.04 1.93
CA VAL A 143 -6.67 13.23 2.83
C VAL A 143 -7.96 12.76 2.16
N ALA A 144 -8.20 13.17 0.91
CA ALA A 144 -9.37 12.75 0.14
C ALA A 144 -9.41 11.24 -0.11
N ALA A 145 -8.25 10.57 -0.21
CA ALA A 145 -8.22 9.12 -0.38
C ALA A 145 -8.73 8.39 0.86
N TRP A 146 -8.43 8.87 2.07
CA TRP A 146 -8.98 8.32 3.31
C TRP A 146 -10.48 8.57 3.41
N LEU A 147 -10.92 9.82 3.23
CA LEU A 147 -12.33 10.19 3.30
C LEU A 147 -13.18 9.40 2.30
N ALA A 148 -12.68 9.21 1.07
CA ALA A 148 -13.37 8.40 0.07
C ALA A 148 -13.57 6.94 0.48
N VAL A 149 -12.61 6.36 1.21
CA VAL A 149 -12.71 4.99 1.74
C VAL A 149 -13.73 4.92 2.87
N GLU A 150 -13.77 5.91 3.75
CA GLU A 150 -14.78 5.98 4.81
C GLU A 150 -16.19 6.13 4.22
N MET A 151 -16.38 7.03 3.25
CA MET A 151 -17.66 7.26 2.59
C MET A 151 -18.18 6.00 1.88
N ILE A 152 -17.37 5.36 1.02
CA ILE A 152 -17.81 4.15 0.32
C ILE A 152 -18.06 2.98 1.29
N THR A 153 -17.35 2.93 2.42
CA THR A 153 -17.55 1.89 3.44
C THR A 153 -18.85 2.11 4.20
N ALA A 154 -19.29 3.36 4.36
CA ALA A 154 -20.59 3.70 4.91
C ALA A 154 -21.73 3.30 3.95
N ASP A 155 -21.56 3.56 2.65
CA ASP A 155 -22.58 3.29 1.61
C ASP A 155 -22.67 1.82 1.18
N ASP A 156 -21.62 1.03 1.42
CA ASP A 156 -21.57 -0.37 1.00
C ASP A 156 -22.35 -1.30 1.97
N PRO A 157 -23.42 -1.97 1.51
CA PRO A 157 -24.26 -2.84 2.35
C PRO A 157 -23.53 -4.09 2.86
N GLN A 158 -22.42 -4.47 2.23
CA GLN A 158 -21.57 -5.59 2.62
C GLN A 158 -20.16 -5.10 2.98
N SER A 159 -20.07 -3.95 3.64
CA SER A 159 -18.79 -3.34 3.97
C SER A 159 -18.00 -4.11 5.02
N VAL A 160 -16.67 -4.02 4.92
CA VAL A 160 -15.75 -4.48 5.96
C VAL A 160 -15.34 -3.27 6.78
N ARG A 161 -15.78 -3.22 8.04
CA ARG A 161 -15.55 -2.08 8.95
C ARG A 161 -14.28 -2.22 9.80
N THR A 162 -13.40 -3.17 9.48
CA THR A 162 -12.14 -3.31 10.21
C THR A 162 -11.19 -2.17 9.80
N ARG A 163 -10.53 -1.57 10.79
CA ARG A 163 -9.53 -0.50 10.56
C ARG A 163 -8.48 -0.91 9.53
N GLU A 164 -7.99 -2.15 9.63
CA GLU A 164 -6.98 -2.67 8.70
C GLU A 164 -7.46 -2.71 7.25
N PHE A 165 -8.74 -3.00 7.00
CA PHE A 165 -9.27 -2.96 5.64
C PHE A 165 -9.24 -1.53 5.10
N ALA A 166 -9.74 -0.56 5.86
CA ALA A 166 -9.72 0.87 5.50
C ALA A 166 -8.29 1.37 5.25
N GLN A 167 -7.35 1.07 6.16
CA GLN A 167 -5.92 1.35 6.01
C GLN A 167 -5.36 0.81 4.70
N VAL A 168 -5.64 -0.47 4.36
CA VAL A 168 -5.14 -1.08 3.12
C VAL A 168 -5.79 -0.46 1.88
N GLN A 169 -7.08 -0.10 1.93
CA GLN A 169 -7.74 0.59 0.81
C GLN A 169 -7.12 1.97 0.56
N ALA A 170 -7.02 2.79 1.61
CA ALA A 170 -6.45 4.13 1.52
C ALA A 170 -5.00 4.08 1.03
N ALA A 171 -4.18 3.20 1.62
CA ALA A 171 -2.80 2.99 1.21
C ALA A 171 -2.67 2.56 -0.25
N LYS A 172 -3.59 1.77 -0.79
CA LYS A 172 -3.57 1.38 -2.21
C LYS A 172 -3.85 2.55 -3.14
N ILE A 173 -4.76 3.43 -2.76
CA ILE A 173 -5.06 4.64 -3.54
C ILE A 173 -3.82 5.53 -3.57
N VAL A 174 -3.25 5.82 -2.39
CA VAL A 174 -2.08 6.67 -2.23
C VAL A 174 -0.84 6.06 -2.90
N HIS A 175 -0.65 4.75 -2.80
CA HIS A 175 0.44 4.04 -3.47
C HIS A 175 0.41 4.21 -4.99
N ARG A 176 -0.76 4.40 -5.61
CA ARG A 176 -0.87 4.63 -7.06
C ARG A 176 -0.60 6.07 -7.48
N MET A 177 -0.62 7.03 -6.54
CA MET A 177 -0.38 8.45 -6.84
C MET A 177 1.08 8.71 -7.23
N ALA A 178 2.03 7.98 -6.64
CA ALA A 178 3.44 8.05 -7.01
C ALA A 178 3.85 6.84 -7.85
N SER A 179 4.34 7.09 -9.06
CA SER A 179 4.79 6.05 -10.00
C SER A 179 6.02 5.26 -9.50
N GLY A 180 6.48 4.30 -10.30
CA GLY A 180 7.72 3.57 -10.11
C GLY A 180 8.98 4.42 -10.35
N THR A 181 10.13 3.74 -10.40
CA THR A 181 11.37 4.32 -10.93
C THR A 181 11.50 3.92 -12.39
N HIS A 182 11.79 4.91 -13.23
CA HIS A 182 12.05 4.75 -14.66
C HIS A 182 13.51 5.15 -14.89
N LYS A 183 14.32 4.29 -15.52
CA LYS A 183 15.66 4.67 -15.99
C LYS A 183 15.79 4.35 -17.48
N ARG A 184 16.36 5.30 -18.20
CA ARG A 184 16.70 5.21 -19.61
C ARG A 184 18.21 5.35 -19.72
N TRP A 185 18.84 4.45 -20.47
CA TRP A 185 20.26 4.51 -20.79
C TRP A 185 20.42 4.48 -22.30
N GLU A 186 21.42 5.21 -22.77
CA GLU A 186 21.82 5.20 -24.17
C GLU A 186 23.13 4.44 -24.23
N ARG A 187 23.16 3.36 -25.01
CA ARG A 187 24.35 2.55 -25.24
C ARG A 187 24.67 2.57 -26.72
N GLU A 188 25.91 2.91 -27.05
CA GLU A 188 26.44 2.65 -28.38
C GLU A 188 26.79 1.18 -28.50
N VAL A 189 26.13 0.49 -29.43
CA VAL A 189 26.36 -0.92 -29.74
C VAL A 189 26.90 -0.98 -31.17
N ALA A 190 27.85 -1.88 -31.46
CA ALA A 190 28.28 -2.09 -32.84
C ALA A 190 27.07 -2.44 -33.72
N ASP A 191 26.96 -1.77 -34.86
CA ASP A 191 25.86 -1.98 -35.79
C ASP A 191 25.95 -3.40 -36.37
N PRO A 192 25.03 -4.33 -36.05
CA PRO A 192 25.11 -5.72 -36.51
C PRO A 192 25.05 -5.85 -38.03
N ASP A 193 24.47 -4.84 -38.70
CA ASP A 193 24.26 -4.81 -40.15
C ASP A 193 25.44 -4.18 -40.89
N TRP A 194 26.52 -3.78 -40.19
CA TRP A 194 27.67 -3.09 -40.78
C TRP A 194 29.00 -3.71 -40.34
N SER A 195 29.82 -4.14 -41.29
CA SER A 195 31.11 -4.81 -41.03
C SER A 195 32.26 -3.86 -40.67
N GLY A 196 31.97 -2.70 -40.06
CA GLY A 196 32.95 -1.66 -39.72
C GLY A 196 32.70 -1.03 -38.34
N LEU A 197 33.49 -0.03 -37.95
CA LEU A 197 33.45 0.66 -36.63
C LEU A 197 32.19 1.54 -36.39
N ARG A 198 31.11 1.32 -37.14
CA ARG A 198 29.88 2.10 -36.99
C ARG A 198 29.14 1.63 -35.74
N THR A 199 28.90 2.55 -34.81
CA THR A 199 28.05 2.30 -33.65
C THR A 199 26.64 2.80 -33.91
N LYS A 200 25.66 2.08 -33.36
CA LYS A 200 24.25 2.44 -33.30
C LYS A 200 23.89 2.71 -31.85
N THR A 201 23.27 3.86 -31.59
CA THR A 201 22.73 4.16 -30.26
C THR A 201 21.46 3.34 -30.01
N VAL A 202 21.52 2.45 -29.03
CA VAL A 202 20.40 1.69 -28.52
C VAL A 202 19.93 2.32 -27.22
N ILE A 203 18.65 2.66 -27.16
CA ILE A 203 18.00 3.16 -25.94
C ILE A 203 17.44 1.94 -25.19
N GLU A 204 17.97 1.68 -23.99
CA GLU A 204 17.42 0.69 -23.06
C GLU A 204 16.59 1.41 -22.00
N GLU A 205 15.35 0.97 -21.78
CA GLU A 205 14.48 1.50 -20.74
C GLU A 205 14.07 0.42 -19.76
N LYS A 206 14.06 0.75 -18.46
CA LYS A 206 13.66 -0.18 -17.41
C LYS A 206 12.80 0.49 -16.35
N HIS A 207 11.74 -0.24 -15.98
CA HIS A 207 10.74 0.20 -15.03
C HIS A 207 10.75 -0.67 -13.76
N TRP A 208 10.77 -0.03 -12.59
CA TRP A 208 10.65 -0.71 -11.31
C TRP A 208 9.50 -0.16 -10.48
N TYR A 209 8.52 -1.02 -10.21
CA TYR A 209 7.36 -0.69 -9.39
C TYR A 209 7.42 -1.40 -8.04
N PRO A 210 7.29 -0.67 -6.91
CA PRO A 210 7.10 -1.30 -5.61
C PRO A 210 5.81 -2.14 -5.61
N ARG A 211 5.85 -3.26 -4.91
CA ARG A 211 4.67 -4.13 -4.79
C ARG A 211 3.70 -3.54 -3.76
N SER A 212 2.48 -3.26 -4.18
CA SER A 212 1.38 -2.79 -3.31
C SER A 212 0.72 -3.97 -2.56
N ARG A 213 1.41 -4.53 -1.56
CA ARG A 213 0.87 -5.60 -0.69
C ARG A 213 1.58 -5.70 0.67
N GLY A 214 0.94 -6.37 1.62
CA GLY A 214 1.56 -6.78 2.89
C GLY A 214 1.73 -5.65 3.90
N ARG A 215 2.76 -5.75 4.74
CA ARG A 215 2.98 -4.82 5.87
C ARG A 215 3.25 -3.38 5.47
N VAL A 216 3.83 -3.14 4.29
CA VAL A 216 4.11 -1.77 3.80
C VAL A 216 2.82 -0.97 3.69
N LEU A 217 1.73 -1.56 3.17
CA LEU A 217 0.43 -0.90 3.07
C LEU A 217 -0.19 -0.61 4.44
N ARG A 218 0.09 -1.44 5.45
CA ARG A 218 -0.42 -1.24 6.81
C ARG A 218 0.27 -0.06 7.49
N HIS A 219 1.58 0.10 7.27
CA HIS A 219 2.29 1.28 7.74
C HIS A 219 1.80 2.56 7.04
N ILE A 220 1.74 2.56 5.70
CA ILE A 220 1.21 3.70 4.94
C ILE A 220 -0.23 4.03 5.39
N GLY A 221 -1.09 3.02 5.52
CA GLY A 221 -2.48 3.20 5.92
C GLY A 221 -2.62 3.73 7.34
N ALA A 222 -1.81 3.25 8.29
CA ALA A 222 -1.79 3.76 9.66
C ALA A 222 -1.30 5.21 9.73
N ASP A 223 -0.28 5.57 8.95
CA ASP A 223 0.20 6.97 8.86
C ASP A 223 -0.91 7.90 8.32
N ILE A 224 -1.65 7.46 7.29
CA ILE A 224 -2.80 8.21 6.73
C ILE A 224 -3.91 8.34 7.76
N GLU A 225 -4.32 7.23 8.38
CA GLU A 225 -5.37 7.22 9.38
C GLU A 225 -5.03 8.20 10.50
N GLN A 226 -3.84 8.09 11.06
CA GLN A 226 -3.39 8.98 12.13
C GLN A 226 -3.44 10.44 11.68
N ALA A 227 -3.05 10.77 10.44
CA ALA A 227 -3.12 12.14 9.94
C ALA A 227 -4.56 12.68 9.77
N VAL A 228 -5.52 11.82 9.43
CA VAL A 228 -6.88 12.23 9.02
C VAL A 228 -7.95 11.95 10.07
N GLU A 229 -7.68 11.11 11.08
CA GLU A 229 -8.66 10.60 12.05
C GLU A 229 -9.49 11.71 12.71
N LEU A 230 -8.89 12.84 13.09
CA LEU A 230 -9.60 13.95 13.73
C LEU A 230 -10.57 14.63 12.76
N LEU A 231 -10.17 14.86 11.52
CA LEU A 231 -11.05 15.40 10.49
C LEU A 231 -12.23 14.47 10.23
N ALA A 232 -11.97 13.16 10.12
CA ALA A 232 -13.02 12.16 9.91
C ALA A 232 -13.99 12.10 11.11
N GLN A 233 -13.48 12.11 12.35
CA GLN A 233 -14.29 12.10 13.55
C GLN A 233 -15.26 13.29 13.64
N HIS A 234 -14.82 14.49 13.22
CA HIS A 234 -15.63 15.70 13.33
C HIS A 234 -16.54 15.98 12.12
N HIS A 235 -16.14 15.61 10.91
CA HIS A 235 -16.83 16.05 9.69
C HIS A 235 -17.24 14.93 8.72
N LEU A 236 -17.01 13.64 9.02
CA LEU A 236 -17.35 12.58 8.06
C LEU A 236 -18.83 12.53 7.70
N SER A 237 -19.74 12.78 8.64
CA SER A 237 -21.18 12.84 8.39
C SER A 237 -21.55 13.97 7.42
N GLU A 238 -20.98 15.15 7.62
CA GLU A 238 -21.17 16.32 6.75
C GLU A 238 -20.59 16.08 5.35
N ILE A 239 -19.38 15.53 5.28
CA ILE A 239 -18.71 15.17 4.03
C ILE A 239 -19.56 14.16 3.24
N THR A 240 -20.07 13.13 3.90
CA THR A 240 -20.93 12.11 3.28
C THR A 240 -22.24 12.72 2.79
N ALA A 241 -22.87 13.58 3.59
CA ALA A 241 -24.09 14.29 3.20
C ALA A 241 -23.88 15.24 2.01
N SER A 242 -22.66 15.75 1.79
CA SER A 242 -22.33 16.60 0.63
C SER A 242 -22.29 15.84 -0.70
N MET A 243 -22.18 14.50 -0.68
CA MET A 243 -22.19 13.66 -1.88
C MET A 243 -23.61 13.33 -2.37
N ALA A 244 -24.59 13.34 -1.49
CA ALA A 244 -26.00 13.13 -1.83
C ALA A 244 -26.66 14.36 -2.49
N ARG A 245 -25.96 15.51 -2.55
CA ARG A 245 -26.42 16.77 -3.14
C ARG A 245 -25.67 17.06 -4.44
#